data_AF-S7RPY5-F1
#
_entry.id   AF-S7RPY5-F1
#
_cell.length_a   1.000
_cell.length_b   1.000
_cell.length_c   1.000
_cell.angle_alpha   90.00
_cell.angle_beta   90.00
_cell.angle_gamma   90.00
#
_symmetry.space_group_name_H-M   'P 1'
#
loop_
_entity.id
_entity.type
_entity.pdbx_description
1 polymer ?
#
loop_
_entity_poly.entity_id
_entity_poly.type
_entity_poly.pdbx_seq_one_letter_code
_entity_poly.pdbx_strand_id
1 'polypeptide(L)'
;MAYEFLSADTAMHAEDSPWDDAPGHTEEAGWARMAGEYTNAGYREGITAGKEAALQEGFDAAFARVGVPLGRQLGVLRGTCAALVAFLASSSSSSSSSPSDPTARMEVQTYLEEAREIQTQLARVRFSDVDPGDEEAERHAREHAGEDEGLGVEMEMVGGDEGAERRRVEAVEDMLERMGVDGREGERGKGRGRPTVGDVRRLRERLEGLLESVGVEVDLS
;
A
#
# COMPACT_ATOMS: atom_id res chain seq x y z
N MET A 1 56.15 -93.41 -18.54
CA MET A 1 57.23 -92.41 -18.43
C MET A 1 56.91 -91.26 -19.36
N ALA A 2 56.51 -90.11 -18.82
CA ALA A 2 56.58 -88.80 -19.48
C ALA A 2 55.94 -87.68 -18.60
N TYR A 3 56.81 -87.05 -17.79
CA TYR A 3 56.91 -85.62 -17.41
C TYR A 3 55.71 -84.75 -16.94
N GLU A 4 56.04 -83.99 -15.89
CA GLU A 4 55.34 -82.95 -15.14
C GLU A 4 54.76 -81.78 -15.98
N PHE A 5 53.69 -81.16 -15.47
CA PHE A 5 53.40 -79.75 -15.73
C PHE A 5 53.06 -79.05 -14.41
N LEU A 6 53.68 -77.89 -14.24
CA LEU A 6 53.82 -77.15 -13.00
C LEU A 6 52.49 -76.65 -12.44
N SER A 7 52.43 -76.66 -11.10
CA SER A 7 51.58 -75.80 -10.29
C SER A 7 51.93 -74.35 -10.62
N ALA A 8 51.10 -73.71 -11.45
CA ALA A 8 51.09 -72.26 -11.58
C ALA A 8 49.92 -71.75 -10.74
N ASP A 9 50.31 -71.20 -9.60
CA ASP A 9 49.53 -70.34 -8.73
C ASP A 9 48.73 -69.33 -9.57
N THR A 10 47.42 -69.41 -9.50
CA THR A 10 46.54 -68.30 -9.86
C THR A 10 45.41 -68.35 -8.86
N ALA A 11 45.71 -67.88 -7.64
CA ALA A 11 44.72 -67.33 -6.75
C ALA A 11 43.89 -66.31 -7.54
N MET A 12 42.76 -66.78 -8.05
CA MET A 12 41.73 -65.91 -8.60
C MET A 12 41.20 -65.14 -7.39
N HIS A 13 41.68 -63.92 -7.22
CA HIS A 13 41.12 -62.94 -6.30
C HIS A 13 39.65 -62.75 -6.67
N ALA A 14 38.80 -63.54 -6.04
CA ALA A 14 37.36 -63.44 -6.09
C ALA A 14 36.87 -62.85 -4.77
N GLU A 15 37.47 -61.74 -4.33
CA GLU A 15 36.95 -60.96 -3.20
C GLU A 15 37.01 -59.47 -3.54
N ASP A 16 35.86 -58.84 -3.34
CA ASP A 16 35.48 -57.44 -3.53
C ASP A 16 35.34 -56.93 -4.97
N SER A 17 34.23 -57.32 -5.61
CA SER A 17 33.58 -56.42 -6.57
C SER A 17 33.20 -55.14 -5.80
N PRO A 18 33.67 -53.95 -6.19
CA PRO A 18 33.33 -52.69 -5.52
C PRO A 18 31.86 -52.27 -5.79
N TRP A 19 31.10 -53.14 -6.42
CA TRP A 19 29.69 -52.99 -6.79
C TRP A 19 28.78 -53.96 -6.04
N ASP A 20 29.31 -54.72 -5.08
CA ASP A 20 28.52 -55.55 -4.15
C ASP A 20 28.13 -54.77 -2.87
N ASP A 21 28.10 -53.44 -2.95
CA ASP A 21 27.35 -52.61 -2.01
C ASP A 21 25.86 -52.83 -2.28
N ALA A 22 25.17 -53.49 -1.35
CA ALA A 22 23.76 -53.82 -1.44
C ALA A 22 22.92 -52.63 -1.97
N PRO A 23 22.28 -52.74 -3.16
CA PRO A 23 21.65 -51.61 -3.85
C PRO A 23 20.38 -51.08 -3.15
N GLY A 24 19.97 -51.66 -2.01
CA GLY A 24 18.77 -51.23 -1.29
C GLY A 24 18.98 -50.00 -0.40
N HIS A 25 20.14 -49.86 0.24
CA HIS A 25 20.30 -48.87 1.30
C HIS A 25 20.56 -47.44 0.80
N THR A 26 21.24 -47.29 -0.34
CA THR A 26 21.49 -45.98 -0.98
C THR A 26 20.25 -45.46 -1.70
N GLU A 27 19.48 -46.36 -2.33
CA GLU A 27 18.23 -45.98 -2.96
C GLU A 27 17.17 -45.62 -1.93
N GLU A 28 16.92 -46.45 -0.90
CA GLU A 28 15.97 -46.13 0.18
C GLU A 28 16.30 -44.82 0.90
N ALA A 29 17.59 -44.53 1.13
CA ALA A 29 18.03 -43.26 1.69
C ALA A 29 17.77 -42.08 0.74
N GLY A 30 17.96 -42.26 -0.57
CA GLY A 30 17.62 -41.27 -1.60
C GLY A 30 16.12 -41.01 -1.68
N TRP A 31 15.30 -42.06 -1.64
CA TRP A 31 13.84 -41.99 -1.61
C TRP A 31 13.33 -41.29 -0.36
N ALA A 32 13.88 -41.61 0.82
CA ALA A 32 13.51 -40.97 2.09
C ALA A 32 13.88 -39.49 2.11
N ARG A 33 15.05 -39.14 1.56
CA ARG A 33 15.48 -37.75 1.42
C ARG A 33 14.56 -36.96 0.48
N MET A 34 14.28 -37.49 -0.71
CA MET A 34 13.36 -36.87 -1.66
C MET A 34 11.96 -36.70 -1.03
N ALA A 35 11.43 -37.74 -0.39
CA ALA A 35 10.13 -37.67 0.28
C ALA A 35 10.09 -36.61 1.40
N GLY A 36 11.18 -36.47 2.17
CA GLY A 36 11.33 -35.41 3.16
C GLY A 36 11.37 -34.01 2.54
N GLU A 37 12.10 -33.84 1.44
CA GLU A 37 12.16 -32.58 0.70
C GLU A 37 10.79 -32.20 0.11
N TYR A 38 10.05 -33.14 -0.50
CA TYR A 38 8.70 -32.91 -1.00
C TYR A 38 7.69 -32.60 0.10
N THR A 39 7.77 -33.27 1.24
CA THR A 39 6.85 -33.03 2.37
C THR A 39 7.10 -31.65 2.99
N ASN A 40 8.37 -31.30 3.19
CA ASN A 40 8.74 -30.00 3.76
C ASN A 40 8.47 -28.85 2.77
N ALA A 41 8.72 -29.06 1.48
CA ALA A 41 8.38 -28.12 0.42
C ALA A 41 6.86 -27.92 0.34
N GLY A 42 6.08 -29.00 0.30
CA GLY A 42 4.61 -28.94 0.24
C GLY A 42 3.99 -28.32 1.50
N TYR A 43 4.56 -28.56 2.69
CA TYR A 43 4.14 -27.88 3.91
C TYR A 43 4.41 -26.38 3.86
N ARG A 44 5.62 -25.97 3.45
CA ARG A 44 5.96 -24.56 3.29
C ARG A 44 5.06 -23.88 2.26
N GLU A 45 4.87 -24.52 1.11
CA GLU A 45 3.99 -24.03 0.04
C GLU A 45 2.55 -23.90 0.53
N GLY A 46 2.03 -24.89 1.25
CA GLY A 46 0.67 -24.83 1.83
C GLY A 46 0.49 -23.71 2.85
N ILE A 47 1.49 -23.46 3.71
CA ILE A 47 1.47 -22.35 4.65
C ILE A 47 1.52 -21.00 3.93
N THR A 48 2.40 -20.86 2.94
CA THR A 48 2.51 -19.63 2.14
C THR A 48 1.22 -19.37 1.36
N ALA A 49 0.68 -20.36 0.67
CA ALA A 49 -0.55 -20.25 -0.10
C ALA A 49 -1.75 -19.93 0.80
N GLY A 50 -1.85 -20.54 1.99
CA GLY A 50 -2.90 -20.24 2.97
C GLY A 50 -2.82 -18.81 3.51
N LYS A 51 -1.60 -18.32 3.80
CA LYS A 51 -1.38 -16.93 4.22
C LYS A 51 -1.72 -15.94 3.12
N GLU A 52 -1.30 -16.21 1.89
CA GLU A 52 -1.60 -15.35 0.74
C GLU A 52 -3.11 -15.30 0.49
N ALA A 53 -3.80 -16.44 0.52
CA ALA A 53 -5.25 -16.49 0.36
C ALA A 53 -6.00 -15.68 1.44
N ALA A 54 -5.61 -15.83 2.71
CA ALA A 54 -6.19 -15.07 3.81
C ALA A 54 -5.91 -13.56 3.71
N LEU A 55 -4.70 -13.18 3.27
CA LEU A 55 -4.31 -11.78 3.06
C LEU A 55 -5.11 -11.14 1.94
N GLN A 56 -5.29 -11.84 0.82
CA GLN A 56 -6.08 -11.36 -0.32
C GLN A 56 -7.55 -11.16 0.05
N GLU A 57 -8.17 -12.09 0.78
CA GLU A 57 -9.55 -11.94 1.26
C GLU A 57 -9.70 -10.71 2.18
N GLY A 58 -8.74 -10.51 3.09
CA GLY A 58 -8.69 -9.32 3.94
C GLY A 58 -8.57 -8.02 3.16
N PHE A 59 -7.69 -7.98 2.15
CA PHE A 59 -7.53 -6.84 1.26
C PHE A 59 -8.82 -6.55 0.48
N ASP A 60 -9.43 -7.57 -0.14
CA ASP A 60 -10.66 -7.41 -0.95
C ASP A 60 -11.81 -6.86 -0.10
N ALA A 61 -11.95 -7.37 1.13
CA ALA A 61 -12.94 -6.88 2.08
C ALA A 61 -12.70 -5.40 2.46
N ALA A 62 -11.46 -5.02 2.80
CA ALA A 62 -11.11 -3.65 3.14
C ALA A 62 -11.25 -2.70 1.96
N PHE A 63 -10.82 -3.12 0.77
CA PHE A 63 -10.94 -2.38 -0.48
C PHE A 63 -12.42 -2.12 -0.81
N ALA A 64 -13.28 -3.14 -0.73
CA ALA A 64 -14.70 -2.99 -1.03
C ALA A 64 -15.45 -2.14 0.01
N ARG A 65 -15.13 -2.28 1.30
CA ARG A 65 -15.86 -1.62 2.40
C ARG A 65 -15.41 -0.19 2.66
N VAL A 66 -14.13 0.09 2.53
CA VAL A 66 -13.52 1.37 2.92
C VAL A 66 -12.86 2.04 1.73
N GLY A 67 -11.98 1.31 1.02
CA GLY A 67 -11.21 1.80 -0.13
C GLY A 67 -12.07 2.47 -1.21
N VAL A 68 -13.00 1.70 -1.78
CA VAL A 68 -13.85 2.12 -2.90
C VAL A 68 -14.80 3.25 -2.50
N PRO A 69 -15.59 3.16 -1.40
CA PRO A 69 -16.51 4.23 -1.04
C PRO A 69 -15.78 5.55 -0.74
N LEU A 70 -14.70 5.49 0.06
CA LEU A 70 -13.95 6.69 0.44
C LEU A 70 -13.22 7.30 -0.76
N GLY A 71 -12.60 6.47 -1.59
CA GLY A 71 -11.93 6.90 -2.82
C GLY A 71 -12.90 7.54 -3.81
N ARG A 72 -14.08 6.96 -3.99
CA ARG A 72 -15.14 7.54 -4.84
C ARG A 72 -15.59 8.90 -4.33
N GLN A 73 -15.86 9.03 -3.03
CA GLN A 73 -16.31 10.29 -2.43
C GLN A 73 -15.28 11.42 -2.63
N LEU A 74 -14.00 11.16 -2.32
CA LEU A 74 -12.93 12.14 -2.54
C LEU A 74 -12.74 12.46 -4.03
N GLY A 75 -12.85 11.45 -4.90
CA GLY A 75 -12.77 11.62 -6.35
C GLY A 75 -13.88 12.53 -6.89
N VAL A 76 -15.12 12.31 -6.46
CA VAL A 76 -16.29 13.13 -6.84
C VAL A 76 -16.12 14.58 -6.38
N LEU A 77 -15.69 14.81 -5.13
CA LEU A 77 -15.43 16.16 -4.62
C LEU A 77 -14.36 16.90 -5.43
N ARG A 78 -13.23 16.24 -5.70
CA ARG A 78 -12.14 16.81 -6.49
C ARG A 78 -12.56 17.08 -7.93
N GLY A 79 -13.27 16.14 -8.55
CA GLY A 79 -13.77 16.26 -9.93
C GLY A 79 -14.76 17.40 -10.08
N THR A 80 -15.72 17.51 -9.15
CA THR A 80 -16.72 18.58 -9.16
C THR A 80 -16.07 19.94 -8.97
N CYS A 81 -15.16 20.07 -8.00
CA CYS A 81 -14.41 21.29 -7.77
C CYS A 81 -13.56 21.69 -8.99
N ALA A 82 -12.87 20.74 -9.64
CA ALA A 82 -12.10 21.00 -10.85
C ALA A 82 -12.97 21.45 -12.03
N ALA A 83 -14.13 20.81 -12.22
CA ALA A 83 -15.10 21.21 -13.24
C ALA A 83 -15.63 22.63 -13.00
N LEU A 84 -15.91 22.97 -11.73
CA LEU A 84 -16.38 24.30 -11.33
C LEU A 84 -15.32 25.38 -11.59
N VAL A 85 -14.06 25.12 -11.23
CA VAL A 85 -12.94 26.03 -11.55
C VAL A 85 -12.81 26.24 -13.06
N ALA A 86 -12.90 25.18 -13.87
CA ALA A 86 -12.84 25.28 -15.33
C ALA A 86 -14.01 26.08 -15.92
N PHE A 87 -15.22 25.86 -15.41
CA PHE A 87 -16.42 26.59 -15.80
C PHE A 87 -16.32 28.09 -15.48
N LEU A 88 -15.92 28.44 -14.25
CA LEU A 88 -15.76 29.84 -13.82
C LEU A 88 -14.62 30.54 -14.57
N ALA A 89 -13.50 29.84 -14.82
CA ALA A 89 -12.37 30.39 -15.58
C ALA A 89 -12.73 30.70 -17.05
N SER A 90 -13.54 29.83 -17.67
CA SER A 90 -14.04 30.03 -19.03
C SER A 90 -15.03 31.20 -19.10
N SER A 91 -15.88 31.34 -18.10
CA SER A 91 -16.86 32.43 -17.97
C SER A 91 -16.19 33.79 -17.72
N SER A 92 -15.14 33.82 -16.89
CA SER A 92 -14.32 35.01 -16.66
C SER A 92 -13.56 35.46 -17.92
N SER A 93 -13.06 34.50 -18.71
CA SER A 93 -12.34 34.79 -19.96
C SER A 93 -13.26 35.26 -21.09
N SER A 94 -14.47 34.69 -21.20
CA SER A 94 -15.46 35.05 -22.23
C SER A 94 -16.09 36.43 -21.99
N SER A 95 -16.31 36.79 -20.73
CA SER A 95 -16.82 38.12 -20.32
C SER A 95 -15.80 39.25 -20.47
N SER A 96 -14.54 38.96 -20.82
CA SER A 96 -13.52 39.97 -21.17
C SER A 96 -13.87 40.84 -22.38
N SER A 97 -14.78 40.37 -23.23
CA SER A 97 -15.17 41.01 -24.48
C SER A 97 -16.46 41.85 -24.42
N SER A 98 -17.22 41.81 -23.31
CA SER A 98 -18.48 42.56 -23.16
C SER A 98 -18.47 43.47 -21.91
N PRO A 99 -18.83 44.77 -22.04
CA PRO A 99 -18.85 45.73 -20.93
C PRO A 99 -20.10 45.63 -20.03
N SER A 100 -20.90 44.57 -20.14
CA SER A 100 -22.11 44.38 -19.34
C SER A 100 -21.75 43.96 -17.90
N ASP A 101 -21.80 44.93 -17.01
CA ASP A 101 -21.76 44.85 -15.54
C ASP A 101 -20.40 44.51 -14.87
N PRO A 102 -19.70 45.51 -14.26
CA PRO A 102 -18.45 45.27 -13.54
C PRO A 102 -18.63 44.50 -12.22
N THR A 103 -19.82 44.54 -11.62
CA THR A 103 -20.15 43.85 -10.35
C THR A 103 -20.20 42.33 -10.53
N ALA A 104 -20.91 41.84 -11.55
CA ALA A 104 -21.01 40.42 -11.87
C ALA A 104 -19.64 39.77 -12.16
N ARG A 105 -18.71 40.52 -12.75
CA ARG A 105 -17.34 40.05 -13.03
C ARG A 105 -16.51 39.90 -11.76
N MET A 106 -16.71 40.80 -10.80
CA MET A 106 -16.08 40.73 -9.48
C MET A 106 -16.61 39.52 -8.70
N GLU A 107 -17.92 39.26 -8.74
CA GLU A 107 -18.53 38.09 -8.09
C GLU A 107 -18.00 36.76 -8.66
N VAL A 108 -17.95 36.63 -10.00
CA VAL A 108 -17.37 35.43 -10.65
C VAL A 108 -15.90 35.24 -10.27
N GLN A 109 -15.14 36.32 -10.16
CA GLN A 109 -13.74 36.27 -9.72
C GLN A 109 -13.62 35.79 -8.26
N THR A 110 -14.49 36.27 -7.37
CA THR A 110 -14.55 35.80 -5.97
C THR A 110 -14.88 34.32 -5.87
N TYR A 111 -15.88 33.85 -6.62
CA TYR A 111 -16.23 32.42 -6.65
C TYR A 111 -15.09 31.56 -7.21
N LEU A 112 -14.36 32.07 -8.21
CA LEU A 112 -13.23 31.37 -8.80
C LEU A 112 -12.06 31.25 -7.80
N GLU A 113 -11.78 32.28 -7.02
CA GLU A 113 -10.76 32.27 -5.99
C GLU A 113 -11.11 31.28 -4.87
N GLU A 114 -12.36 31.29 -4.41
CA GLU A 114 -12.83 30.34 -3.40
C GLU A 114 -12.79 28.89 -3.92
N ALA A 115 -13.24 28.63 -5.16
CA ALA A 115 -13.18 27.31 -5.76
C ALA A 115 -11.72 26.80 -5.88
N ARG A 116 -10.77 27.67 -6.24
CA ARG A 116 -9.33 27.33 -6.24
C ARG A 116 -8.80 27.06 -4.84
N GLU A 117 -9.24 27.83 -3.85
CA GLU A 117 -8.86 27.57 -2.46
C GLU A 117 -9.32 26.17 -2.02
N ILE A 118 -10.60 25.85 -2.24
CA ILE A 118 -11.17 24.52 -1.95
C ILE A 118 -10.40 23.43 -2.70
N GLN A 119 -10.08 23.64 -3.97
CA GLN A 119 -9.30 22.70 -4.78
C GLN A 119 -7.93 22.43 -4.16
N THR A 120 -7.20 23.47 -3.73
CA THR A 120 -5.88 23.29 -3.09
C THR A 120 -5.97 22.61 -1.72
N GLN A 121 -7.08 22.78 -0.99
CA GLN A 121 -7.28 22.08 0.28
C GLN A 121 -7.64 20.61 0.05
N LEU A 122 -8.55 20.32 -0.89
CA LEU A 122 -8.90 18.94 -1.28
C LEU A 122 -7.72 18.17 -1.89
N ALA A 123 -6.79 18.84 -2.58
CA ALA A 123 -5.59 18.23 -3.13
C ALA A 123 -4.61 17.77 -2.04
N ARG A 124 -4.59 18.43 -0.88
CA ARG A 124 -3.73 18.07 0.26
C ARG A 124 -4.25 16.88 1.07
N VAL A 125 -5.55 16.63 1.05
CA VAL A 125 -6.17 15.51 1.79
C VAL A 125 -5.65 14.17 1.24
N ARG A 126 -4.99 13.36 2.06
CA ARG A 126 -4.57 12.01 1.67
C ARG A 126 -5.59 10.98 2.13
N PHE A 127 -5.55 9.81 1.50
CA PHE A 127 -6.40 8.70 1.91
C PHE A 127 -6.11 8.30 3.37
N SER A 128 -4.82 8.25 3.75
CA SER A 128 -4.36 7.94 5.11
C SER A 128 -4.81 8.94 6.19
N ASP A 129 -5.27 10.14 5.82
CA ASP A 129 -5.76 11.13 6.79
C ASP A 129 -7.27 11.01 7.06
N VAL A 130 -7.99 10.31 6.17
CA VAL A 130 -9.46 10.18 6.21
C VAL A 130 -9.88 8.73 6.48
N ASP A 131 -9.00 7.78 6.21
CA ASP A 131 -9.17 6.37 6.52
C ASP A 131 -9.27 6.19 8.05
N PRO A 132 -10.35 5.59 8.59
CA PRO A 132 -10.38 5.22 9.99
C PRO A 132 -9.27 4.21 10.24
N GLY A 133 -8.23 4.63 10.97
CA GLY A 133 -7.06 3.80 11.26
C GLY A 133 -7.49 2.44 11.83
N ASP A 134 -6.79 1.38 11.39
CA ASP A 134 -7.03 0.02 11.85
C ASP A 134 -6.56 -0.13 13.30
N GLU A 135 -7.43 0.19 14.24
CA GLU A 135 -7.15 0.09 15.68
C GLU A 135 -6.84 -1.35 16.12
N GLU A 136 -7.23 -2.37 15.34
CA GLU A 136 -6.94 -3.77 15.62
C GLU A 136 -5.50 -4.11 15.23
N ALA A 137 -5.04 -3.65 14.06
CA ALA A 137 -3.64 -3.76 13.67
C ALA A 137 -2.70 -2.97 14.61
N GLU A 138 -3.11 -1.79 15.08
CA GLU A 138 -2.32 -0.99 16.03
C GLU A 138 -2.24 -1.64 17.42
N ARG A 139 -3.31 -2.27 17.89
CA ARG A 139 -3.29 -3.03 19.16
C ARG A 139 -2.38 -4.25 19.04
N HIS A 140 -2.50 -5.01 17.96
CA HIS A 140 -1.67 -6.20 17.73
C HIS A 140 -0.17 -5.86 17.59
N ALA A 141 0.17 -4.78 16.87
CA ALA A 141 1.56 -4.31 16.79
C ALA A 141 2.11 -3.83 18.15
N ARG A 142 1.26 -3.23 18.99
CA ARG A 142 1.62 -2.79 20.35
C ARG A 142 1.84 -3.97 21.30
N GLU A 143 1.08 -5.05 21.13
CA GLU A 143 1.22 -6.29 21.91
C GLU A 143 2.52 -7.02 21.54
N HIS A 144 2.88 -7.11 20.26
CA HIS A 144 4.12 -7.74 19.82
C HIS A 144 5.39 -6.92 20.05
N ALA A 145 5.31 -5.59 20.13
CA ALA A 145 6.46 -4.74 20.46
C ALA A 145 6.99 -4.97 21.88
N GLY A 146 6.24 -5.66 22.75
CA GLY A 146 6.64 -5.99 24.12
C GLY A 146 7.21 -7.40 24.31
N GLU A 147 7.21 -8.26 23.28
CA GLU A 147 7.53 -9.70 23.42
C GLU A 147 8.83 -10.14 22.73
N ASP A 148 9.64 -9.20 22.22
CA ASP A 148 10.90 -9.48 21.52
C ASP A 148 12.13 -9.54 22.45
N GLU A 149 12.03 -10.32 23.54
CA GLU A 149 13.19 -10.67 24.39
C GLU A 149 13.29 -12.18 24.68
N GLY A 150 12.88 -13.08 23.77
CA GLY A 150 12.90 -14.49 24.17
C GLY A 150 13.03 -15.61 23.14
N LEU A 151 12.50 -15.53 21.92
CA LEU A 151 12.45 -16.72 21.06
C LEU A 151 12.71 -16.37 19.59
N GLY A 152 13.94 -16.66 19.15
CA GLY A 152 14.42 -16.50 17.78
C GLY A 152 13.73 -17.43 16.79
N VAL A 153 12.47 -17.14 16.48
CA VAL A 153 11.87 -17.49 15.20
C VAL A 153 11.83 -16.20 14.41
N GLU A 154 12.85 -15.98 13.58
CA GLU A 154 12.84 -14.95 12.54
C GLU A 154 11.69 -15.28 11.58
N MET A 155 10.50 -14.82 11.93
CA MET A 155 9.36 -14.79 11.03
C MET A 155 9.58 -13.57 10.15
N GLU A 156 10.35 -13.76 9.09
CA GLU A 156 10.59 -12.76 8.06
C GLU A 156 9.22 -12.25 7.57
N MET A 157 8.90 -11.03 7.97
CA MET A 157 7.67 -10.31 7.62
C MET A 157 7.74 -9.90 6.14
N VAL A 158 7.60 -10.88 5.24
CA VAL A 158 7.43 -10.61 3.80
C VAL A 158 6.10 -9.90 3.62
N GLY A 159 6.15 -8.57 3.49
CA GLY A 159 4.99 -7.69 3.26
C GLY A 159 4.84 -6.52 4.24
N GLY A 160 5.63 -6.46 5.31
CA GLY A 160 5.57 -5.37 6.30
C GLY A 160 6.35 -4.11 5.91
N ASP A 161 7.33 -4.23 5.00
CA ASP A 161 8.32 -3.18 4.75
C ASP A 161 7.76 -2.03 3.89
N GLU A 162 6.96 -2.33 2.85
CA GLU A 162 6.45 -1.29 1.94
C GLU A 162 5.54 -0.28 2.66
N GLY A 163 4.70 -0.73 3.58
CA GLY A 163 3.84 0.15 4.38
C GLY A 163 4.64 0.99 5.38
N ALA A 164 5.71 0.43 5.96
CA ALA A 164 6.59 1.14 6.86
C ALA A 164 7.41 2.21 6.12
N GLU A 165 7.94 1.88 4.95
CA GLU A 165 8.64 2.81 4.07
C GLU A 165 7.72 3.94 3.60
N ARG A 166 6.50 3.63 3.17
CA ARG A 166 5.52 4.66 2.78
C ARG A 166 5.24 5.63 3.92
N ARG A 167 5.04 5.15 5.15
CA ARG A 167 4.86 6.02 6.33
C ARG A 167 6.09 6.88 6.63
N ARG A 168 7.30 6.35 6.46
CA ARG A 168 8.56 7.12 6.61
C ARG A 168 8.65 8.23 5.56
N VAL A 169 8.32 7.92 4.30
CA VAL A 169 8.29 8.91 3.21
C VAL A 169 7.24 9.99 3.50
N GLU A 170 6.04 9.61 3.93
CA GLU A 170 4.99 10.55 4.33
C GLU A 170 5.44 11.45 5.50
N ALA A 171 6.17 10.91 6.48
CA ALA A 171 6.72 11.69 7.59
C ALA A 171 7.79 12.69 7.13
N VAL A 172 8.62 12.32 6.16
CA VAL A 172 9.62 13.22 5.56
C VAL A 172 8.94 14.34 4.78
N GLU A 173 7.89 14.02 4.02
CA GLU A 173 7.08 15.02 3.31
C GLU A 173 6.42 16.00 4.29
N ASP A 174 5.88 15.52 5.41
CA ASP A 174 5.31 16.38 6.46
C ASP A 174 6.37 17.32 7.09
N MET A 175 7.60 16.82 7.29
CA MET A 175 8.71 17.64 7.77
C MET A 175 9.13 18.69 6.75
N LEU A 176 9.17 18.34 5.46
CA LEU A 176 9.47 19.25 4.36
C LEU A 176 8.39 20.32 4.18
N GLU A 177 7.10 19.97 4.29
CA GLU A 177 6.00 20.94 4.22
C GLU A 177 6.05 21.92 5.40
N ARG A 178 6.46 21.47 6.60
CA ARG A 178 6.70 22.33 7.76
C ARG A 178 7.92 23.24 7.61
N MET A 179 8.93 22.84 6.84
CA MET A 179 10.14 23.64 6.60
C MET A 179 10.05 24.53 5.36
N GLY A 180 9.21 24.19 4.37
CA GLY A 180 9.03 24.93 3.12
C GLY A 180 8.14 26.17 3.22
N VAL A 181 7.47 26.39 4.35
CA VAL A 181 6.70 27.60 4.64
C VAL A 181 7.57 28.56 5.44
N ASP A 182 8.28 29.41 4.69
CA ASP A 182 9.24 30.46 5.07
C ASP A 182 9.25 30.96 6.53
N GLY A 183 10.48 31.13 7.04
CA GLY A 183 10.83 31.83 8.27
C GLY A 183 10.41 33.31 8.29
N ARG A 184 9.12 33.55 8.52
CA ARG A 184 8.59 34.81 9.04
C ARG A 184 7.92 34.54 10.38
N GLU A 185 8.68 34.83 11.44
CA GLU A 185 8.14 35.05 12.78
C GLU A 185 6.99 36.06 12.71
N GLY A 186 5.82 35.68 13.23
CA GLY A 186 4.67 36.57 13.34
C GLY A 186 3.34 35.83 13.35
N GLU A 187 2.97 35.31 14.53
CA GLU A 187 1.61 35.04 15.00
C GLU A 187 0.47 35.20 13.97
N ARG A 188 0.18 34.14 13.19
CA ARG A 188 -1.16 33.84 12.64
C ARG A 188 -1.13 32.48 11.94
N GLY A 189 -1.53 31.46 12.69
CA GLY A 189 -1.78 30.13 12.17
C GLY A 189 -1.13 29.07 13.04
N LYS A 190 -1.86 28.58 14.04
CA LYS A 190 -1.65 27.20 14.52
C LYS A 190 -1.47 26.34 13.27
N GLY A 191 -0.32 25.67 13.16
CA GLY A 191 0.02 24.86 12.00
C GLY A 191 -1.20 24.06 11.57
N ARG A 192 -1.61 24.23 10.32
CA ARG A 192 -2.69 23.42 9.75
C ARG A 192 -2.21 21.97 9.85
N GLY A 193 -2.68 21.27 10.88
CA GLY A 193 -2.38 19.86 11.09
C GLY A 193 -2.87 19.05 9.90
N ARG A 194 -2.52 17.76 9.87
CA ARG A 194 -2.99 16.83 8.84
C ARG A 194 -4.49 17.02 8.61
N PRO A 195 -4.95 17.14 7.35
CA PRO A 195 -6.36 17.35 7.05
C PRO A 195 -7.22 16.26 7.68
N THR A 196 -8.18 16.62 8.53
CA THR A 196 -9.03 15.63 9.20
C THR A 196 -10.26 15.29 8.36
N VAL A 197 -10.94 14.18 8.69
CA VAL A 197 -12.28 13.86 8.17
C VAL A 197 -13.26 15.03 8.32
N GLY A 198 -13.14 15.79 9.41
CA GLY A 198 -13.94 16.99 9.65
C GLY A 198 -13.65 18.13 8.68
N ASP A 199 -12.39 18.27 8.22
CA ASP A 199 -12.02 19.24 7.19
C ASP A 199 -12.63 18.88 5.84
N VAL A 200 -12.65 17.60 5.48
CA VAL A 200 -13.28 17.12 4.24
C VAL A 200 -14.78 17.42 4.24
N ARG A 201 -15.47 17.18 5.37
CA ARG A 201 -16.89 17.52 5.51
C ARG A 201 -17.14 19.01 5.36
N ARG A 202 -16.33 19.85 6.01
CA ARG A 202 -16.42 21.31 5.86
C ARG A 202 -16.16 21.77 4.42
N LEU A 203 -15.18 21.18 3.74
CA LEU A 203 -14.88 21.49 2.34
C LEU A 203 -16.02 21.09 1.40
N ARG A 204 -16.68 19.96 1.68
CA ARG A 204 -17.87 19.54 0.97
C ARG A 204 -19.01 20.55 1.13
N GLU A 205 -19.36 20.92 2.36
CA GLU A 205 -20.44 21.89 2.63
C GLU A 205 -20.14 23.25 1.96
N ARG A 206 -18.89 23.70 1.99
CA ARG A 206 -18.46 24.92 1.28
C ARG A 206 -18.62 24.81 -0.24
N LEU A 207 -18.27 23.65 -0.81
CA LEU A 207 -18.42 23.40 -2.24
C LEU A 207 -19.90 23.36 -2.65
N GLU A 208 -20.75 22.72 -1.85
CA GLU A 208 -22.22 22.69 -2.07
C GLU A 208 -22.79 24.11 -2.07
N GLY A 209 -22.45 24.93 -1.08
CA GLY A 209 -22.89 26.33 -1.04
C GLY A 209 -22.39 27.18 -2.22
N LEU A 210 -21.19 26.90 -2.74
CA LEU A 210 -20.66 27.59 -3.92
C LEU A 210 -21.32 27.10 -5.22
N LEU A 211 -21.70 25.82 -5.30
CA LEU A 211 -22.47 25.29 -6.42
C LEU A 211 -23.88 25.90 -6.46
N GLU A 212 -24.53 26.03 -5.30
CA GLU A 212 -25.82 26.71 -5.15
C GLU A 212 -25.74 28.19 -5.58
N SER A 213 -24.69 28.92 -5.16
CA SER A 213 -24.52 30.33 -5.53
C SER A 213 -24.27 30.54 -7.02
N VAL A 214 -23.67 29.55 -7.70
CA VAL A 214 -23.46 29.54 -9.16
C VAL A 214 -24.68 28.98 -9.91
N GLY A 215 -25.65 28.38 -9.21
CA GLY A 215 -26.88 27.83 -9.79
C GLY A 215 -26.71 26.46 -10.46
N VAL A 216 -25.72 25.67 -10.03
CA VAL A 216 -25.46 24.33 -10.54
C VAL A 216 -25.89 23.31 -9.48
N GLU A 217 -26.93 22.52 -9.77
CA GLU A 217 -27.33 21.41 -8.90
C GLU A 217 -26.47 20.17 -9.22
N VAL A 218 -25.63 19.76 -8.27
CA VAL A 218 -24.87 18.50 -8.33
C VAL A 218 -25.14 17.72 -7.06
N ASP A 219 -25.61 16.48 -7.20
CA ASP A 219 -25.74 15.56 -6.07
C ASP A 219 -24.38 14.93 -5.75
N LEU A 220 -23.84 15.25 -4.56
CA LEU A 220 -22.54 14.77 -4.07
C LEU A 220 -22.68 13.53 -3.14
N SER A 221 -23.77 12.76 -3.25
CA SER A 221 -24.05 11.56 -2.44
C SER A 221 -23.28 10.27 -2.81
#